data_AF-A0A9D6RSR2-F1
#
_entry.id   AF-A0A9D6RSR2-F1
#
_cell.length_a   1.000
_cell.length_b   1.000
_cell.length_c   1.000
_cell.angle_alpha   90.00
_cell.angle_beta   90.00
_cell.angle_gamma   90.00
#
_symmetry.space_group_name_H-M   'P 1'
#
loop_
_entity.id
_entity.type
_entity.pdbx_description
1 polymer ?
#
loop_
_entity_poly.entity_id
_entity_poly.type
_entity_poly.pdbx_seq_one_letter_code
_entity_poly.pdbx_strand_id
1 'polypeptide(L)'
;MIWSKAYVMERERFDGADIIHLIRACGERLDWSRLLRRFGPHRRVLLSYLVLFGFVYPGEHSKIPGWVMKDLLRRMQNEMNDVPTTDRLCQGTLLSREQYLVDIVCWGYEDARLRPWGTLTPDQTAQLTAEIEER
;
A
#
# COMPACT_ATOMS: atom_id res chain seq x y z
N MET A 1 -7.57 11.35 -0.60
CA MET A 1 -8.01 10.69 -1.84
C MET A 1 -6.99 9.65 -2.30
N ILE A 2 -5.78 10.02 -2.74
CA ILE A 2 -4.74 9.03 -3.12
C ILE A 2 -4.41 8.07 -1.95
N TRP A 3 -4.12 8.61 -0.77
CA TRP A 3 -3.78 7.81 0.43
C TRP A 3 -4.83 6.74 0.76
N SER A 4 -6.11 7.10 0.83
CA SER A 4 -7.18 6.17 1.22
C SER A 4 -7.45 5.12 0.14
N LYS A 5 -7.33 5.50 -1.14
CA LYS A 5 -7.54 4.58 -2.28
C LYS A 5 -6.38 3.61 -2.47
N ALA A 6 -5.17 3.98 -2.03
CA ALA A 6 -3.96 3.18 -2.23
C ALA A 6 -3.97 1.83 -1.48
N TYR A 7 -4.90 1.64 -0.55
CA TYR A 7 -5.08 0.40 0.21
C TYR A 7 -6.26 -0.43 -0.28
N VAL A 8 -6.88 -0.05 -1.41
CA VAL A 8 -8.00 -0.79 -1.99
C VAL A 8 -7.47 -1.62 -3.16
N MET A 9 -7.09 -2.85 -2.87
CA MET A 9 -6.59 -3.84 -3.83
C MET A 9 -7.32 -5.18 -3.67
N GLU A 10 -8.64 -5.13 -3.53
CA GLU A 10 -9.49 -6.32 -3.50
C GLU A 10 -9.61 -6.93 -4.90
N ARG A 11 -9.94 -8.23 -4.97
CA ARG A 11 -10.13 -8.96 -6.24
C ARG A 11 -11.13 -8.27 -7.17
N GLU A 12 -12.28 -7.89 -6.61
CA GLU A 12 -13.39 -7.27 -7.34
C GLU A 12 -13.34 -5.73 -7.29
N ARG A 13 -12.39 -5.16 -6.54
CA ARG A 13 -12.27 -3.71 -6.40
C ARG A 13 -10.82 -3.29 -6.19
N PHE A 14 -10.24 -2.76 -7.26
CA PHE A 14 -8.92 -2.16 -7.25
C PHE A 14 -9.00 -0.69 -7.66
N ASP A 15 -8.70 0.23 -6.74
CA ASP A 15 -8.79 1.68 -7.00
C ASP A 15 -7.50 2.24 -7.66
N GLY A 16 -6.67 1.39 -8.28
CA GLY A 16 -5.37 1.80 -8.85
C GLY A 16 -5.50 2.77 -10.03
N ALA A 17 -6.46 2.55 -10.92
CA ALA A 17 -6.72 3.45 -12.05
C ALA A 17 -7.10 4.86 -11.56
N ASP A 18 -7.89 4.98 -10.49
CA ASP A 18 -8.25 6.26 -9.90
C ASP A 18 -7.02 7.02 -9.41
N ILE A 19 -6.08 6.33 -8.74
CA ILE A 19 -4.84 6.94 -8.27
C ILE A 19 -4.00 7.45 -9.44
N ILE A 20 -3.85 6.63 -10.48
CA ILE A 20 -3.08 6.98 -11.68
C ILE A 20 -3.72 8.20 -12.36
N HIS A 21 -5.04 8.21 -12.53
CA HIS A 21 -5.76 9.36 -13.11
C HIS A 21 -5.61 10.63 -12.26
N LEU A 22 -5.59 10.51 -10.93
CA LEU A 22 -5.34 11.66 -10.05
C LEU A 22 -3.91 12.20 -10.18
N ILE A 23 -2.91 11.32 -10.28
CA ILE A 23 -1.52 11.73 -10.54
C ILE A 23 -1.44 12.42 -11.91
N ARG A 24 -2.11 11.86 -12.92
CA ARG A 24 -2.16 12.46 -14.26
C ARG A 24 -2.73 13.89 -14.24
N ALA A 25 -3.86 14.07 -13.57
CA ALA A 25 -4.57 15.35 -13.55
C ALA A 25 -3.92 16.40 -12.63
N CYS A 26 -3.26 15.96 -11.56
CA CYS A 26 -2.86 16.83 -10.46
C CYS A 26 -1.38 16.77 -10.09
N GLY A 27 -0.57 15.87 -10.67
CA GLY A 27 0.80 15.57 -10.23
C GLY A 27 1.68 16.78 -9.96
N GLU A 28 1.71 17.75 -10.88
CA GLU A 28 2.51 18.98 -10.74
C GLU A 28 2.06 19.90 -9.60
N ARG A 29 0.80 19.78 -9.16
CA ARG A 29 0.17 20.60 -8.10
C ARG A 29 0.06 19.86 -6.77
N LEU A 30 0.42 18.57 -6.72
CA LEU A 30 0.35 17.80 -5.48
C LEU A 30 1.43 18.28 -4.50
N ASP A 31 1.04 18.42 -3.23
CA ASP A 31 2.00 18.49 -2.14
C ASP A 31 2.60 17.09 -1.90
N TRP A 32 3.64 16.78 -2.67
CA TRP A 32 4.35 15.50 -2.61
C TRP A 32 5.00 15.25 -1.26
N SER A 33 5.49 16.29 -0.59
CA SER A 33 6.07 16.18 0.75
C SER A 33 5.03 15.72 1.76
N ARG A 34 3.82 16.29 1.72
CA ARG A 34 2.70 15.83 2.55
C ARG A 34 2.27 14.42 2.17
N LEU A 35 2.22 14.08 0.88
CA LEU A 35 1.85 12.74 0.44
C LEU A 35 2.84 11.69 0.97
N LEU A 36 4.15 11.91 0.82
CA LEU A 36 5.20 11.03 1.35
C LEU A 36 5.11 10.88 2.88
N ARG A 37 4.88 11.98 3.62
CA ARG A 37 4.69 11.92 5.08
C ARG A 37 3.47 11.08 5.47
N ARG A 38 2.38 11.16 4.70
CA ARG A 38 1.19 10.34 4.94
C ARG A 38 1.44 8.86 4.70
N PHE A 39 2.27 8.53 3.71
CA PHE A 39 2.68 7.14 3.47
C PHE A 39 3.64 6.57 4.50
N GLY A 40 4.52 7.40 5.07
CA GLY A 40 5.36 7.00 6.21
C GLY A 40 6.06 5.64 6.00
N PRO A 41 5.71 4.60 6.77
CA PRO A 41 6.28 3.26 6.61
C PRO A 41 5.83 2.53 5.33
N HIS A 42 4.65 2.83 4.79
CA HIS A 42 4.04 2.12 3.65
C HIS A 42 4.46 2.70 2.29
N ARG A 43 5.65 3.30 2.20
CA ARG A 43 6.23 3.91 1.01
C ARG A 43 6.33 2.97 -0.20
N ARG A 44 6.43 1.65 0.03
CA ARG A 44 6.37 0.61 -1.01
C ARG A 44 5.07 0.65 -1.81
N VAL A 45 3.95 0.87 -1.13
CA VAL A 45 2.62 0.99 -1.74
C VAL A 45 2.55 2.23 -2.64
N LEU A 46 3.07 3.37 -2.19
CA LEU A 46 3.10 4.57 -3.05
C LEU A 46 3.99 4.33 -4.27
N LEU A 47 5.20 3.79 -4.07
CA LEU A 47 6.15 3.56 -5.16
C LEU A 47 5.57 2.64 -6.24
N SER A 48 4.81 1.59 -5.88
CA SER A 48 4.20 0.69 -6.87
C SER A 48 3.25 1.44 -7.81
N TYR A 49 2.45 2.37 -7.29
CA TYR A 49 1.58 3.22 -8.12
C TYR A 49 2.36 4.21 -8.98
N LEU A 50 3.48 4.75 -8.49
CA LEU A 50 4.31 5.67 -9.30
C LEU A 50 5.03 4.93 -10.44
N VAL A 51 5.49 3.71 -10.19
CA VAL A 51 6.04 2.82 -11.23
C VAL A 51 4.96 2.50 -12.26
N LEU A 52 3.77 2.09 -11.80
CA LEU A 52 2.66 1.78 -12.69
C LEU A 52 2.20 3.01 -13.49
N PHE A 53 2.21 4.21 -12.89
CA PHE A 53 1.92 5.46 -13.60
C PHE A 53 2.87 5.68 -14.78
N GLY A 54 4.18 5.47 -14.59
CA GLY A 54 5.16 5.58 -15.67
C GLY A 54 4.94 4.57 -16.79
N PHE A 55 4.42 3.37 -16.47
CA PHE A 55 4.03 2.38 -17.46
C PHE A 55 2.75 2.78 -18.22
N VAL A 56 1.72 3.25 -17.53
CA VAL A 56 0.44 3.65 -18.14
C VAL A 56 0.57 4.93 -18.97
N TYR A 57 1.39 5.89 -18.52
CA TYR A 57 1.62 7.18 -19.18
C TYR A 57 3.11 7.47 -19.36
N PRO A 58 3.83 6.78 -20.25
CA PRO A 58 5.28 6.97 -20.43
C PRO A 58 5.63 8.41 -20.84
N GLY A 59 4.76 9.08 -21.59
CA GLY A 59 4.94 10.48 -22.00
C GLY A 59 4.64 11.51 -20.89
N GLU A 60 4.02 11.10 -19.77
CA GLU A 60 3.64 12.02 -18.68
C GLU A 60 4.44 11.75 -17.39
N HIS A 61 5.47 10.91 -17.43
CA HIS A 61 6.29 10.55 -16.27
C HIS A 61 6.87 11.77 -15.52
N SER A 62 7.11 12.89 -16.22
CA SER A 62 7.61 14.15 -15.65
C SER A 62 6.62 14.85 -14.71
N LYS A 63 5.33 14.45 -14.70
CA LYS A 63 4.33 14.92 -13.73
C LYS A 63 4.64 14.50 -12.29
N ILE A 64 5.47 13.48 -12.13
CA ILE A 64 6.04 13.10 -10.84
C ILE A 64 7.40 13.81 -10.72
N PRO A 65 7.62 14.65 -9.70
CA PRO A 65 8.91 15.29 -9.52
C PRO A 65 10.02 14.25 -9.36
N GLY A 66 11.12 14.40 -10.10
CA GLY A 66 12.20 13.41 -10.11
C GLY A 66 12.81 13.14 -8.72
N TRP A 67 12.77 14.12 -7.81
CA TRP A 67 13.23 13.93 -6.43
C TRP A 67 12.37 12.94 -5.63
N VAL A 68 11.06 12.84 -5.92
CA VAL A 68 10.15 11.90 -5.25
C VAL A 68 10.53 10.47 -5.58
N MET A 69 10.72 10.17 -6.87
CA MET A 69 11.15 8.85 -7.33
C MET A 69 12.53 8.49 -6.78
N LYS A 70 13.49 9.42 -6.84
CA LYS A 70 14.84 9.22 -6.29
C LYS A 70 14.81 8.97 -4.77
N ASP A 71 13.99 9.70 -4.02
CA ASP A 71 13.86 9.51 -2.57
C ASP A 71 13.31 8.13 -2.23
N LEU A 72 12.22 7.70 -2.89
CA LEU A 72 11.60 6.40 -2.65
C LEU A 72 12.54 5.26 -3.04
N LEU A 73 13.16 5.31 -4.22
CA LEU A 73 14.10 4.28 -4.68
C LEU A 73 15.31 4.16 -3.76
N ARG A 74 15.88 5.29 -3.34
CA ARG A 74 17.01 5.31 -2.39
C ARG A 74 16.63 4.67 -1.05
N ARG A 75 15.44 4.95 -0.52
CA ARG A 75 14.95 4.29 0.71
C ARG A 75 14.81 2.78 0.52
N MET A 76 14.30 2.33 -0.63
CA MET A 76 14.20 0.89 -0.92
C MET A 76 15.57 0.24 -1.02
N GLN A 77 16.54 0.89 -1.67
CA GLN A 77 17.92 0.40 -1.72
C GLN A 77 18.55 0.28 -0.34
N ASN A 78 18.30 1.25 0.55
CA ASN A 78 18.77 1.16 1.93
C ASN A 78 18.14 -0.02 2.67
N GLU A 79 16.82 -0.19 2.57
CA GLU A 79 16.10 -1.30 3.20
C GLU A 79 16.55 -2.68 2.68
N MET A 80 17.00 -2.78 1.43
CA MET A 80 17.54 -4.03 0.88
C MET A 80 18.86 -4.44 1.55
N ASN A 81 19.56 -3.51 2.20
CA ASN A 81 20.78 -3.79 2.95
C ASN A 81 20.51 -4.05 4.45
N ASP A 82 19.27 -3.83 4.91
CA ASP A 82 18.89 -4.10 6.29
C ASP A 82 18.74 -5.61 6.51
N VAL A 83 19.01 -6.06 7.74
CA VAL A 83 18.74 -7.44 8.13
C VAL A 83 17.22 -7.64 8.12
N PRO A 84 16.70 -8.63 7.38
CA PRO A 84 15.26 -8.91 7.37
C PRO A 84 14.75 -9.17 8.79
N THR A 85 13.59 -8.62 9.11
CA THR A 85 12.92 -8.89 10.38
C THR A 85 12.58 -10.38 10.47
N THR A 86 12.74 -10.96 11.65
CA THR A 86 12.25 -12.33 11.92
C THR A 86 10.73 -12.40 12.11
N ASP A 87 10.09 -11.24 12.22
CA ASP A 87 8.65 -11.11 12.45
C ASP A 87 7.87 -11.68 11.26
N ARG A 88 6.91 -12.57 11.55
CA ARG A 88 6.02 -13.15 10.54
C ARG A 88 4.82 -12.25 10.30
N LEU A 89 5.03 -10.98 10.02
CA LEU A 89 3.96 -10.00 9.80
C LEU A 89 3.46 -10.03 8.35
N CYS A 90 2.15 -10.20 8.14
CA CYS A 90 1.53 -10.01 6.83
C CYS A 90 0.85 -8.64 6.75
N GLN A 91 1.47 -7.72 6.01
CA GLN A 91 0.88 -6.41 5.71
C GLN A 91 -0.11 -6.44 4.54
N GLY A 92 -0.25 -7.58 3.86
CA GLY A 92 -1.20 -7.77 2.76
C GLY A 92 -2.65 -7.54 3.19
N THR A 93 -2.99 -7.83 4.45
CA THR A 93 -4.32 -7.60 5.02
C THR A 93 -4.72 -6.11 5.07
N LEU A 94 -3.76 -5.19 4.94
CA LEU A 94 -4.03 -3.76 4.78
C LEU A 94 -4.49 -3.41 3.35
N LEU A 95 -4.20 -4.25 2.37
CA LEU A 95 -4.50 -4.03 0.94
C LEU A 95 -5.75 -4.81 0.49
N SER A 96 -5.93 -6.01 1.02
CA SER A 96 -7.09 -6.85 0.81
C SER A 96 -7.33 -7.75 2.01
N ARG A 97 -8.54 -7.73 2.55
CA ARG A 97 -8.88 -8.53 3.74
C ARG A 97 -9.00 -10.01 3.42
N GLU A 98 -9.61 -10.31 2.28
CA GLU A 98 -9.96 -11.68 1.88
C GLU A 98 -8.78 -12.39 1.22
N GLN A 99 -8.08 -11.73 0.31
CA GLN A 99 -7.04 -12.38 -0.49
C GLN A 99 -5.81 -12.78 0.33
N TYR A 100 -5.56 -12.11 1.45
CA TYR A 100 -4.47 -12.42 2.38
C TYR A 100 -4.93 -13.16 3.64
N LEU A 101 -6.18 -13.63 3.70
CA LEU A 101 -6.67 -14.39 4.85
C LEU A 101 -5.92 -15.74 4.99
N VAL A 102 -5.53 -16.34 3.87
CA VAL A 102 -4.73 -17.58 3.85
C VAL A 102 -3.38 -17.41 4.56
N ASP A 103 -2.76 -16.24 4.44
CA ASP A 103 -1.50 -15.92 5.12
C ASP A 103 -1.64 -16.01 6.64
N ILE A 104 -2.78 -15.55 7.15
CA ILE A 104 -3.07 -15.52 8.59
C ILE A 104 -3.50 -16.91 9.07
N VAL A 105 -4.54 -17.47 8.44
CA VAL A 105 -5.21 -18.69 8.93
C VAL A 105 -4.38 -19.94 8.65
N CYS A 106 -3.75 -20.04 7.48
CA CYS A 106 -3.07 -21.25 7.04
C CYS A 106 -1.56 -21.16 7.17
N TRP A 107 -0.97 -19.99 6.95
CA TRP A 107 0.49 -19.84 6.93
C TRP A 107 1.09 -19.28 8.23
N GLY A 108 0.24 -18.90 9.19
CA GLY A 108 0.64 -18.50 10.54
C GLY A 108 1.35 -17.14 10.59
N TYR A 109 1.00 -16.21 9.70
CA TYR A 109 1.44 -14.82 9.79
C TYR A 109 0.57 -14.02 10.77
N GLU A 110 1.16 -13.00 11.39
CA GLU A 110 0.45 -11.98 12.15
C GLU A 110 -0.31 -11.03 11.22
N ASP A 111 -1.51 -10.63 11.62
CA ASP A 111 -2.33 -9.71 10.87
C ASP A 111 -1.93 -8.26 11.16
N ALA A 112 -1.43 -7.54 10.16
CA ALA A 112 -1.01 -6.15 10.32
C ALA A 112 -2.14 -5.16 10.66
N ARG A 113 -3.41 -5.57 10.57
CA ARG A 113 -4.54 -4.74 11.03
C ARG A 113 -4.64 -4.70 12.56
N LEU A 114 -4.07 -5.67 13.26
CA LEU A 114 -4.11 -5.79 14.73
C LEU A 114 -3.08 -4.87 15.40
N ARG A 115 -3.38 -4.44 16.63
CA ARG A 115 -2.39 -3.76 17.49
C ARG A 115 -1.20 -4.69 17.78
N PRO A 116 0.06 -4.17 17.84
CA PRO A 116 0.45 -2.76 17.81
C PRO A 116 0.62 -2.15 16.41
N TRP A 117 0.51 -2.94 15.35
CA TRP A 117 0.79 -2.52 13.96
C TRP A 117 -0.34 -1.68 13.36
N GLY A 118 -1.57 -2.10 13.62
CA GLY A 118 -2.80 -1.45 13.17
C GLY A 118 -3.65 -0.97 14.34
N THR A 119 -4.96 -0.83 14.09
CA THR A 119 -5.90 -0.24 15.05
C THR A 119 -6.94 -1.22 15.56
N LEU A 120 -7.10 -2.37 14.89
CA LEU A 120 -8.13 -3.34 15.20
C LEU A 120 -7.76 -4.20 16.41
N THR A 121 -8.80 -4.70 17.06
CA THR A 121 -8.73 -5.73 18.10
C THR A 121 -8.96 -7.13 17.49
N PRO A 122 -8.55 -8.20 18.19
CA PRO A 122 -8.81 -9.58 17.74
C PRO A 122 -10.29 -9.86 17.44
N ASP A 123 -11.20 -9.39 18.29
CA ASP A 123 -12.65 -9.59 18.11
C ASP A 123 -13.16 -8.90 16.83
N GLN A 124 -12.69 -7.67 16.57
CA GLN A 124 -13.03 -6.97 15.33
C GLN A 124 -12.50 -7.71 14.11
N THR A 125 -11.27 -8.23 14.14
CA THR A 125 -10.75 -9.02 13.01
C THR A 125 -11.52 -10.32 12.81
N ALA A 126 -11.94 -11.00 13.89
CA ALA A 126 -12.72 -12.23 13.79
C ALA A 126 -14.10 -11.98 13.17
N GLN A 127 -14.79 -10.92 13.58
CA GLN A 127 -16.06 -10.52 12.97
C GLN A 127 -15.91 -10.24 11.47
N LEU A 128 -14.87 -9.48 11.11
CA LEU A 128 -14.53 -9.17 9.73
C LEU A 128 -14.18 -10.41 8.89
N THR A 129 -13.63 -11.46 9.51
CA THR A 129 -13.35 -12.73 8.84
C THR A 129 -14.62 -13.54 8.63
N ALA A 130 -15.51 -13.59 9.62
CA ALA A 130 -16.79 -14.29 9.51
C ALA A 130 -17.66 -13.72 8.36
N GLU A 131 -17.70 -12.40 8.21
CA GLU A 131 -18.41 -11.73 7.10
C GLU A 131 -17.93 -12.16 5.70
N ILE A 132 -16.68 -12.61 5.57
CA ILE A 132 -16.10 -13.06 4.30
C ILE A 132 -16.56 -14.50 4.01
N GLU A 133 -16.60 -15.37 5.02
CA GLU A 133 -17.03 -16.76 4.88
C GLU A 133 -18.54 -16.89 4.61
N GLU A 134 -19.33 -15.90 5.02
CA GLU A 134 -20.79 -15.84 4.78
C GLU A 134 -21.17 -15.34 3.37
N ARG A 135 -20.19 -14.97 2.54
CA ARG A 135 -20.40 -14.27 1.26
C ARG A 135 -20.25 -15.19 0.05
#